data_AF-A0A8C4HR94-F1
#
_entry.id   AF-A0A8C4HR94-F1
#
_cell.length_a   1.000
_cell.length_b   1.000
_cell.length_c   1.000
_cell.angle_alpha   90.00
_cell.angle_beta   90.00
_cell.angle_gamma   90.00
#
_symmetry.space_group_name_H-M   'P 1'
#
loop_
_entity.id
_entity.type
_entity.pdbx_description
1 polymer ?
#
loop_
_entity_poly.entity_id
_entity_poly.type
_entity_poly.pdbx_seq_one_letter_code
_entity_poly.pdbx_strand_id
1 'polypeptide(L)'
;TGKKKHWKMDTYRRGQPWGKLVKVDSSETVLLFNKECTVGRKKGCYLSFPANKLVSGEHCKIVQDESSGLVWLEDMSTNGTMINMSTVKKQTHMLQSGDVIHFVYRKSEPEQSESFFFFFFSSCFCFSLQPCMHVFCAACYSGWMERSSLCPTCRCPVERIRKNHILNNLVEAYLIQHPEKCRSEEDLKSMESRNKITQDMLQPKVERSFSDEEGSSDYLFELSDNDSDSSDISQPLVVCRQCPGYRSSNYWLPGLPAPPSACLSSCLQPFSAPVLSAAPQEYRCPPQGCHLICTCCLQPMPDRRGELNSQQVIAQQCMLCQRPFCHMYWGCQRIGCQGCLARFSELNLTDKCLDGVLNNNNYESEILQNYLSSRGKSWRDLHQESLQSLQQGNYYLTDCRISANAIVCFCCGLRAFKELAYKYRQNITPSELPAAVTSRPDCYWGRNCRTQVKAHHATKFNHICEQTRFKS
;
A
#
# COMPACT_ATOMS: atom_id res chain seq x y z
N THR A 1 18.76 45.50 -20.24
CA THR A 1 18.79 44.49 -19.15
C THR A 1 17.40 43.91 -18.97
N GLY A 2 17.31 42.61 -18.67
CA GLY A 2 16.26 41.69 -19.16
C GLY A 2 14.81 41.95 -18.72
N LYS A 3 13.89 41.86 -19.69
CA LYS A 3 12.45 41.67 -19.45
C LYS A 3 12.14 40.18 -19.56
N LYS A 4 11.94 39.50 -18.43
CA LYS A 4 11.40 38.13 -18.35
C LYS A 4 9.96 38.15 -18.89
N LYS A 5 9.69 37.41 -19.97
CA LYS A 5 8.35 37.22 -20.52
C LYS A 5 7.73 35.97 -19.88
N HIS A 6 6.58 36.22 -19.27
CA HIS A 6 5.67 35.30 -18.61
C HIS A 6 5.10 34.31 -19.63
N TRP A 7 5.22 33.00 -19.38
CA TRP A 7 4.50 31.97 -20.13
C TRP A 7 3.14 31.77 -19.48
N LYS A 8 2.06 32.06 -20.22
CA LYS A 8 0.70 31.70 -19.82
C LYS A 8 0.54 30.18 -19.99
N MET A 9 0.30 29.48 -18.89
CA MET A 9 -0.30 28.14 -18.89
C MET A 9 -1.78 28.30 -19.25
N ASP A 10 -2.16 27.83 -20.43
CA ASP A 10 -3.58 27.60 -20.75
C ASP A 10 -4.05 26.29 -20.11
N THR A 11 -5.28 26.37 -19.64
CA THR A 11 -5.98 25.59 -18.62
C THR A 11 -6.54 24.22 -19.10
N TYR A 12 -6.60 23.29 -18.14
CA TYR A 12 -7.54 22.14 -18.03
C TYR A 12 -7.84 21.26 -19.27
N ARG A 13 -7.29 20.04 -19.28
CA ARG A 13 -7.91 18.87 -19.95
C ARG A 13 -8.06 17.72 -18.96
N ARG A 14 -9.32 17.30 -18.74
CA ARG A 14 -9.75 16.29 -17.75
C ARG A 14 -9.56 14.84 -18.25
N GLY A 15 -8.32 14.34 -18.26
CA GLY A 15 -8.04 12.93 -18.56
C GLY A 15 -6.83 12.38 -17.79
N GLN A 16 -6.79 11.08 -17.53
CA GLN A 16 -5.60 10.40 -16.99
C GLN A 16 -4.58 10.22 -18.13
N PRO A 17 -3.27 10.46 -17.90
CA PRO A 17 -2.27 10.26 -18.93
C PRO A 17 -2.11 8.77 -19.22
N TRP A 18 -2.04 8.39 -20.49
CA TRP A 18 -1.89 7.00 -20.94
C TRP A 18 -0.43 6.64 -21.26
N GLY A 19 0.44 7.63 -21.37
CA GLY A 19 1.88 7.43 -21.49
C GLY A 19 2.68 8.65 -21.03
N LYS A 20 4.01 8.54 -21.08
CA LYS A 20 4.93 9.65 -20.85
C LYS A 20 6.16 9.55 -21.76
N LEU A 21 6.75 10.70 -22.06
CA LEU A 21 8.06 10.83 -22.68
C LEU A 21 9.03 11.43 -21.63
N VAL A 22 10.18 10.81 -21.42
CA VAL A 22 11.22 11.30 -20.50
C VAL A 22 12.45 11.65 -21.33
N LYS A 23 12.92 12.88 -21.27
CA LYS A 23 14.11 13.29 -22.03
C LYS A 23 15.34 12.49 -21.56
N VAL A 24 16.23 12.11 -22.48
CA VAL A 24 17.38 11.25 -22.16
C VAL A 24 18.43 12.03 -21.34
N ASP A 25 18.66 13.29 -21.70
CA ASP A 25 19.73 14.13 -21.12
C ASP A 25 19.22 15.09 -20.02
N SER A 26 17.91 15.05 -19.71
CA SER A 26 17.32 15.82 -18.62
C SER A 26 16.17 15.05 -17.97
N SER A 27 15.89 15.27 -16.68
CA SER A 27 14.74 14.67 -16.01
C SER A 27 13.39 15.27 -16.46
N GLU A 28 13.36 16.02 -17.55
CA GLU A 28 12.15 16.63 -18.10
C GLU A 28 11.19 15.55 -18.61
N THR A 29 9.97 15.58 -18.11
CA THR A 29 8.93 14.59 -18.41
C THR A 29 7.73 15.26 -19.05
N VAL A 30 7.25 14.69 -20.15
CA VAL A 30 6.05 15.11 -20.87
C VAL A 30 5.01 14.00 -20.75
N LEU A 31 3.88 14.30 -20.11
CA LEU A 31 2.77 13.36 -19.97
C LEU A 31 1.88 13.39 -21.21
N LEU A 32 1.42 12.23 -21.68
CA LEU A 32 0.57 12.08 -22.87
C LEU A 32 -0.88 11.86 -22.44
N PHE A 33 -1.72 12.87 -22.66
CA PHE A 33 -3.13 12.88 -22.27
C PHE A 33 -4.09 12.68 -23.45
N ASN A 34 -3.70 13.14 -24.64
CA ASN A 34 -4.55 13.10 -25.82
C ASN A 34 -4.31 11.79 -26.58
N LYS A 35 -5.36 11.24 -27.21
CA LYS A 35 -5.24 10.05 -28.08
C LYS A 35 -4.22 10.25 -29.20
N GLU A 36 -4.13 11.48 -29.71
CA GLU A 36 -3.12 11.91 -30.66
C GLU A 36 -2.27 13.03 -30.06
N CYS A 37 -0.96 12.78 -29.96
CA CYS A 37 0.04 13.73 -29.47
C CYS A 37 1.01 14.07 -30.61
N THR A 38 0.90 15.28 -31.17
CA THR A 38 1.75 15.74 -32.26
C THR A 38 3.07 16.31 -31.74
N VAL A 39 4.17 16.00 -32.43
CA VAL A 39 5.51 16.49 -32.11
C VAL A 39 6.05 17.29 -33.29
N GLY A 40 6.59 18.48 -33.05
CA GLY A 40 7.09 19.31 -34.15
C GLY A 40 7.60 20.68 -33.73
N ARG A 41 8.00 21.49 -34.71
CA ARG A 41 8.49 22.86 -34.48
C ARG A 41 7.36 23.88 -34.33
N LYS A 42 6.17 23.60 -34.85
CA LYS A 42 5.01 24.53 -34.73
C LYS A 42 4.60 24.66 -33.26
N LYS A 43 4.21 25.86 -32.85
CA LYS A 43 3.73 26.15 -31.48
C LYS A 43 2.44 25.42 -31.11
N GLY A 44 1.68 24.93 -32.10
CA GLY A 44 0.45 24.17 -31.88
C GLY A 44 0.64 22.66 -31.72
N CYS A 45 1.88 22.15 -31.79
CA CYS A 45 2.17 20.74 -31.51
C CYS A 45 2.06 20.44 -30.01
N TYR A 46 1.66 19.21 -29.68
CA TYR A 46 1.60 18.73 -28.31
C TYR A 46 2.97 18.83 -27.61
N LEU A 47 4.02 18.40 -28.30
CA LEU A 47 5.41 18.63 -27.92
C LEU A 47 6.09 19.51 -28.98
N SER A 48 6.47 20.72 -28.58
CA SER A 48 6.95 21.76 -29.50
C SER A 48 8.42 22.09 -29.30
N PHE A 49 9.19 22.10 -30.39
CA PHE A 49 10.61 22.49 -30.43
C PHE A 49 10.82 23.74 -31.29
N PRO A 50 10.31 24.92 -30.91
CA PRO A 50 10.26 26.09 -31.78
C PRO A 50 11.64 26.64 -32.18
N ALA A 51 12.66 26.42 -31.35
CA ALA A 51 14.04 26.87 -31.59
C ALA A 51 14.86 25.89 -32.45
N ASN A 52 14.43 24.62 -32.57
CA ASN A 52 15.22 23.59 -33.23
C ASN A 52 14.85 23.50 -34.73
N LYS A 53 15.73 24.02 -35.60
CA LYS A 53 15.49 24.06 -37.06
C LYS A 53 15.50 22.69 -37.72
N LEU A 54 16.10 21.69 -37.08
CA LEU A 54 16.18 20.31 -37.58
C LEU A 54 14.88 19.53 -37.39
N VAL A 55 13.99 20.04 -36.53
CA VAL A 55 12.64 19.49 -36.34
C VAL A 55 11.71 20.10 -37.41
N SER A 56 11.04 19.24 -38.18
CA SER A 56 9.99 19.64 -39.14
C SER A 56 8.81 20.31 -38.43
N GLY A 57 8.01 21.09 -39.18
CA GLY A 57 6.86 21.84 -38.63
C GLY A 57 5.89 20.96 -37.84
N GLU A 58 5.46 19.86 -38.46
CA GLU A 58 4.88 18.67 -37.85
C GLU A 58 5.84 17.54 -38.17
N HIS A 59 6.51 16.99 -37.15
CA HIS A 59 7.58 16.02 -37.33
C HIS A 59 7.04 14.60 -37.29
N CYS A 60 6.28 14.28 -36.26
CA CYS A 60 5.60 13.00 -36.13
C CYS A 60 4.37 13.16 -35.24
N LYS A 61 3.54 12.12 -35.18
CA LYS A 61 2.45 12.01 -34.21
C LYS A 61 2.52 10.66 -33.51
N ILE A 62 2.23 10.69 -32.22
CA ILE A 62 2.09 9.49 -31.39
C ILE A 62 0.60 9.29 -31.15
N VAL A 63 0.09 8.13 -31.57
CA VAL A 63 -1.33 7.81 -31.56
C VAL A 63 -1.56 6.56 -30.73
N GLN A 64 -2.49 6.63 -29.78
CA GLN A 64 -3.02 5.46 -29.08
C GLN A 64 -4.29 4.98 -29.79
N ASP A 65 -4.27 3.75 -30.29
CA ASP A 65 -5.44 3.13 -30.91
C ASP A 65 -6.46 2.71 -29.83
N GLU A 66 -7.72 3.09 -30.02
CA GLU A 66 -8.79 2.85 -29.03
C GLU A 66 -9.25 1.39 -28.98
N SER A 67 -9.10 0.68 -30.10
CA SER A 67 -9.61 -0.68 -30.23
C SER A 67 -8.63 -1.75 -29.74
N SER A 68 -7.34 -1.52 -29.97
CA SER A 68 -6.25 -2.42 -29.59
C SER A 68 -5.50 -1.95 -28.33
N GLY A 69 -5.56 -0.66 -27.99
CA GLY A 69 -4.75 -0.06 -26.93
C GLY A 69 -3.27 0.10 -27.30
N LEU A 70 -2.87 -0.28 -28.52
CA LEU A 70 -1.51 -0.18 -29.04
C LEU A 70 -1.15 1.27 -29.36
N VAL A 71 0.12 1.59 -29.22
CA VAL A 71 0.65 2.93 -29.49
C VAL A 71 1.51 2.90 -30.74
N TRP A 72 1.28 3.87 -31.62
CA TRP A 72 1.97 4.00 -32.89
C TRP A 72 2.61 5.37 -33.02
N LEU A 73 3.82 5.42 -33.57
CA LEU A 73 4.46 6.64 -34.03
C LEU A 73 4.39 6.71 -35.55
N GLU A 74 3.81 7.77 -36.08
CA GLU A 74 3.79 8.06 -37.52
C GLU A 74 4.74 9.21 -37.82
N ASP A 75 5.82 8.93 -38.57
CA ASP A 75 6.77 9.94 -39.00
C ASP A 75 6.26 10.68 -40.24
N MET A 76 6.23 12.01 -40.15
CA MET A 76 5.83 12.92 -41.23
C MET A 76 6.97 13.87 -41.62
N SER A 77 8.17 13.63 -41.09
CA SER A 77 9.28 14.56 -41.15
C SER A 77 10.08 14.45 -42.45
N THR A 78 10.93 15.45 -42.68
CA THR A 78 11.84 15.46 -43.84
C THR A 78 13.04 14.53 -43.61
N ASN A 79 13.49 14.42 -42.35
CA ASN A 79 14.73 13.76 -41.97
C ASN A 79 14.51 12.34 -41.41
N GLY A 80 13.29 12.00 -41.01
CA GLY A 80 12.95 10.76 -40.31
C GLY A 80 13.13 10.87 -38.80
N THR A 81 12.36 10.06 -38.07
CA THR A 81 12.48 9.86 -36.62
C THR A 81 13.23 8.56 -36.38
N MET A 82 14.16 8.51 -35.42
CA MET A 82 14.91 7.28 -35.13
C MET A 82 14.39 6.65 -33.84
N ILE A 83 14.09 5.35 -33.85
CA ILE A 83 13.59 4.60 -32.70
C ILE A 83 14.53 3.42 -32.46
N ASN A 84 15.13 3.33 -31.27
CA ASN A 84 16.13 2.30 -30.91
C ASN A 84 17.20 2.11 -32.01
N MET A 85 17.77 3.22 -32.49
CA MET A 85 18.77 3.26 -33.58
C MET A 85 18.27 2.85 -34.97
N SER A 86 16.98 2.56 -35.14
CA SER A 86 16.35 2.25 -36.43
C SER A 86 15.61 3.48 -36.97
N THR A 87 15.86 3.86 -38.22
CA THR A 87 15.24 5.05 -38.82
C THR A 87 13.85 4.75 -39.35
N VAL A 88 12.85 5.50 -38.87
CA VAL A 88 11.46 5.50 -39.34
C VAL A 88 11.24 6.80 -40.12
N LYS A 89 11.12 6.69 -41.44
CA LYS A 89 10.95 7.85 -42.33
C LYS A 89 9.70 7.68 -43.18
N LYS A 90 8.72 8.57 -43.04
CA LYS A 90 7.42 8.50 -43.74
C LYS A 90 6.72 7.15 -43.57
N GLN A 91 6.85 6.57 -42.38
CA GLN A 91 6.35 5.25 -42.02
C GLN A 91 5.75 5.31 -40.62
N THR A 92 4.91 4.32 -40.31
CA THR A 92 4.40 4.06 -38.96
C THR A 92 5.25 2.99 -38.28
N HIS A 93 5.47 3.16 -36.99
CA HIS A 93 6.14 2.18 -36.14
C HIS A 93 5.36 1.96 -34.85
N MET A 94 5.24 0.71 -34.42
CA MET A 94 4.60 0.37 -33.15
C MET A 94 5.58 0.68 -32.02
N LEU A 95 5.17 1.51 -31.06
CA LEU A 95 5.98 1.88 -29.91
C LEU A 95 5.76 0.91 -28.74
N GLN A 96 6.87 0.55 -28.08
CA GLN A 96 6.90 -0.22 -26.86
C GLN A 96 7.44 0.62 -25.69
N SER A 97 6.98 0.30 -24.47
CA SER A 97 7.49 0.98 -23.28
C SER A 97 8.98 0.67 -23.09
N GLY A 98 9.79 1.71 -22.92
CA GLY A 98 11.25 1.65 -22.89
C GLY A 98 11.93 2.05 -24.21
N ASP A 99 11.18 2.25 -25.29
CA ASP A 99 11.75 2.69 -26.58
C ASP A 99 12.40 4.07 -26.46
N VAL A 100 13.57 4.21 -27.09
CA VAL A 100 14.27 5.49 -27.22
C VAL A 100 13.93 6.11 -28.56
N ILE A 101 13.23 7.24 -28.53
CA ILE A 101 12.81 8.02 -29.68
C ILE A 101 13.73 9.23 -29.83
N HIS A 102 14.47 9.30 -30.93
CA HIS A 102 15.25 10.47 -31.32
C HIS A 102 14.50 11.24 -32.42
N PHE A 103 13.87 12.35 -32.04
CA PHE A 103 13.26 13.28 -33.01
C PHE A 103 14.31 14.04 -33.80
N VAL A 104 15.49 14.24 -33.22
CA VAL A 104 16.69 14.72 -33.91
C VAL A 104 17.86 13.94 -33.35
N TYR A 105 18.60 13.22 -34.20
CA TYR A 105 19.79 12.49 -33.80
C TYR A 105 21.04 13.11 -34.41
N ARG A 106 22.01 13.50 -33.58
CA ARG A 106 23.30 14.06 -34.01
C ARG A 106 24.43 13.10 -33.67
N LYS A 107 24.99 12.45 -34.70
CA LYS A 107 26.10 11.48 -34.54
C LYS A 107 27.36 12.08 -33.92
N SER A 108 27.71 13.31 -34.28
CA SER A 108 28.92 13.98 -33.81
C SER A 108 28.77 14.61 -32.43
N GLU A 109 27.54 14.91 -32.01
CA GLU A 109 27.22 15.65 -30.77
C GLU A 109 25.94 15.06 -30.16
N PRO A 110 26.01 13.85 -29.56
CA PRO A 110 24.84 13.13 -29.09
C PRO A 110 24.04 13.93 -28.04
N GLU A 111 24.70 14.73 -27.21
CA GLU A 111 24.11 15.61 -26.19
C GLU A 111 23.18 16.71 -26.75
N GLN A 112 23.29 17.01 -28.04
CA GLN A 112 22.41 17.97 -28.74
C GLN A 112 21.28 17.26 -29.52
N SER A 113 21.09 15.96 -29.27
CA SER A 113 19.99 15.18 -29.83
C SER A 113 18.71 15.40 -29.03
N GLU A 114 17.57 15.49 -29.70
CA GLU A 114 16.27 15.54 -29.02
C GLU A 114 15.77 14.10 -28.85
N SER A 115 16.24 13.47 -27.75
CA SER A 115 16.03 12.05 -27.46
C SER A 115 15.14 11.87 -26.24
N PHE A 116 14.17 10.96 -26.34
CA PHE A 116 13.20 10.68 -25.28
C PHE A 116 12.97 9.18 -25.10
N PHE A 117 12.91 8.73 -23.86
CA PHE A 117 12.35 7.42 -23.51
C PHE A 117 10.82 7.51 -23.53
N PHE A 118 10.18 6.63 -24.30
CA PHE A 118 8.75 6.46 -24.27
C PHE A 118 8.36 5.41 -23.22
N PHE A 119 7.38 5.74 -22.39
CA PHE A 119 6.77 4.80 -21.46
C PHE A 119 5.27 4.77 -21.68
N PHE A 120 4.75 3.58 -21.92
CA PHE A 120 3.32 3.31 -21.93
C PHE A 120 2.87 2.91 -20.53
N PHE A 121 1.80 3.51 -20.02
CA PHE A 121 1.23 3.09 -18.74
C PHE A 121 0.41 1.81 -18.97
N SER A 122 1.08 0.65 -18.87
CA SER A 122 0.41 -0.65 -18.96
C SER A 122 -0.64 -0.78 -17.85
N SER A 123 -1.85 -1.16 -18.21
CA SER A 123 -3.03 -1.08 -17.36
C SER A 123 -3.13 -2.21 -16.32
N CYS A 124 -2.19 -3.15 -16.29
CA CYS A 124 -2.15 -4.26 -15.34
C CYS A 124 -1.34 -3.93 -14.07
N PHE A 125 -1.76 -2.91 -13.32
CA PHE A 125 -1.06 -2.50 -12.10
C PHE A 125 -1.32 -3.42 -10.91
N CYS A 126 -0.31 -3.57 -10.05
CA CYS A 126 -0.41 -4.19 -8.75
C CYS A 126 -0.76 -3.16 -7.66
N PHE A 127 -1.68 -3.55 -6.77
CA PHE A 127 -2.15 -2.76 -5.64
C PHE A 127 -1.88 -3.47 -4.32
N SER A 128 -1.49 -2.70 -3.30
CA SER A 128 -1.37 -3.15 -1.92
C SER A 128 -2.62 -2.80 -1.14
N LEU A 129 -3.19 -3.78 -0.43
CA LEU A 129 -4.38 -3.61 0.40
C LEU A 129 -3.97 -3.24 1.83
N GLN A 130 -4.44 -2.11 2.35
CA GLN A 130 -4.16 -1.68 3.72
C GLN A 130 -5.26 -2.17 4.68
N PRO A 131 -4.91 -2.55 5.93
CA PRO A 131 -3.58 -2.46 6.57
C PRO A 131 -2.67 -3.69 6.32
N CYS A 132 -3.20 -4.75 5.69
CA CYS A 132 -2.49 -6.03 5.59
C CYS A 132 -1.30 -6.04 4.62
N MET A 133 -1.16 -5.04 3.76
CA MET A 133 -0.19 -4.89 2.66
C MET A 133 -0.04 -6.13 1.76
N HIS A 134 -1.07 -6.97 1.64
CA HIS A 134 -1.07 -8.01 0.61
C HIS A 134 -1.28 -7.37 -0.76
N VAL A 135 -0.60 -7.91 -1.77
CA VAL A 135 -0.51 -7.30 -3.10
C VAL A 135 -1.23 -8.16 -4.12
N PHE A 136 -2.03 -7.53 -4.97
CA PHE A 136 -2.79 -8.19 -6.03
C PHE A 136 -2.79 -7.36 -7.31
N CYS A 137 -2.97 -8.02 -8.45
CA CYS A 137 -3.24 -7.32 -9.70
C CYS A 137 -4.61 -6.63 -9.66
N ALA A 138 -4.76 -5.51 -10.38
CA ALA A 138 -5.98 -4.71 -10.44
C ALA A 138 -7.23 -5.55 -10.78
N ALA A 139 -7.16 -6.32 -11.87
CA ALA A 139 -8.25 -7.17 -12.34
C ALA A 139 -8.63 -8.28 -11.34
N CYS A 140 -7.62 -8.88 -10.71
CA CYS A 140 -7.75 -9.96 -9.74
C CYS A 140 -8.51 -9.49 -8.51
N TYR A 141 -8.14 -8.31 -8.00
CA TYR A 141 -8.78 -7.72 -6.83
C TYR A 141 -10.16 -7.16 -7.18
N SER A 142 -10.33 -6.57 -8.36
CA SER A 142 -11.63 -6.09 -8.84
C SER A 142 -12.71 -7.17 -8.82
N GLY A 143 -12.42 -8.37 -9.32
CA GLY A 143 -13.37 -9.49 -9.27
C GLY A 143 -13.65 -9.98 -7.85
N TRP A 144 -12.75 -9.75 -6.89
CA TRP A 144 -12.96 -10.08 -5.48
C TRP A 144 -13.82 -9.05 -4.75
N MET A 145 -13.63 -7.76 -5.06
CA MET A 145 -14.38 -6.65 -4.44
C MET A 145 -15.89 -6.78 -4.61
N GLU A 146 -16.36 -7.39 -5.71
CA GLU A 146 -17.78 -7.70 -5.93
C GLU A 146 -18.38 -8.63 -4.86
N ARG A 147 -17.54 -9.41 -4.18
CA ARG A 147 -17.97 -10.48 -3.27
C ARG A 147 -17.60 -10.19 -1.82
N SER A 148 -16.58 -9.39 -1.57
CA SER A 148 -16.10 -9.11 -0.22
C SER A 148 -15.21 -7.85 -0.15
N SER A 149 -15.38 -7.08 0.92
CA SER A 149 -14.50 -5.98 1.33
C SER A 149 -13.27 -6.44 2.13
N LEU A 150 -13.08 -7.76 2.31
CA LEU A 150 -11.95 -8.34 3.03
C LEU A 150 -10.82 -8.71 2.08
N CYS A 151 -9.58 -8.69 2.55
CA CYS A 151 -8.41 -9.11 1.76
C CYS A 151 -8.55 -10.58 1.32
N PRO A 152 -8.30 -10.94 0.04
CA PRO A 152 -8.41 -12.32 -0.44
C PRO A 152 -7.55 -13.33 0.35
N THR A 153 -6.34 -12.92 0.72
CA THR A 153 -5.34 -13.77 1.39
C THR A 153 -5.62 -13.90 2.88
N CYS A 154 -5.68 -12.77 3.61
CA CYS A 154 -5.71 -12.81 5.07
C CYS A 154 -7.08 -12.52 5.68
N ARG A 155 -8.08 -12.17 4.86
CA ARG A 155 -9.45 -11.82 5.28
C ARG A 155 -9.52 -10.66 6.28
N CYS A 156 -8.47 -9.85 6.41
CA CYS A 156 -8.53 -8.60 7.14
C CYS A 156 -9.40 -7.58 6.37
N PRO A 157 -10.18 -6.74 7.05
CA PRO A 157 -10.88 -5.63 6.42
C PRO A 157 -9.92 -4.75 5.61
N VAL A 158 -10.29 -4.43 4.37
CA VAL A 158 -9.52 -3.53 3.52
C VAL A 158 -10.02 -2.12 3.73
N GLU A 159 -9.19 -1.28 4.33
CA GLU A 159 -9.53 0.13 4.58
C GLU A 159 -9.15 1.00 3.39
N ARG A 160 -8.03 0.70 2.73
CA ARG A 160 -7.51 1.49 1.61
C ARG A 160 -6.78 0.62 0.59
N ILE A 161 -6.75 1.09 -0.64
CA ILE A 161 -6.05 0.46 -1.76
C ILE A 161 -5.02 1.45 -2.29
N ARG A 162 -3.75 1.03 -2.41
CA ARG A 162 -2.66 1.90 -2.90
C ARG A 162 -1.89 1.20 -4.02
N LYS A 163 -1.55 1.94 -5.08
CA LYS A 163 -0.72 1.41 -6.17
C LYS A 163 0.68 1.08 -5.63
N ASN A 164 1.16 -0.14 -5.93
CA ASN A 164 2.48 -0.58 -5.48
C ASN A 164 3.53 -0.24 -6.56
N HIS A 165 4.05 0.98 -6.52
CA HIS A 165 5.01 1.47 -7.52
C HIS A 165 6.29 0.64 -7.59
N ILE A 166 6.80 0.16 -6.45
CA ILE A 166 8.02 -0.66 -6.40
C ILE A 166 7.80 -1.97 -7.15
N LEU A 167 6.73 -2.70 -6.84
CA LEU A 167 6.45 -3.96 -7.50
C LEU A 167 6.14 -3.78 -8.99
N ASN A 168 5.40 -2.73 -9.35
CA ASN A 168 5.12 -2.43 -10.75
C ASN A 168 6.41 -2.20 -11.54
N ASN A 169 7.34 -1.38 -11.02
CA ASN A 169 8.62 -1.13 -11.67
C ASN A 169 9.47 -2.41 -11.79
N LEU A 170 9.43 -3.30 -10.79
CA LEU A 170 10.14 -4.59 -10.85
C LEU A 170 9.55 -5.53 -11.90
N VAL A 171 8.22 -5.60 -11.98
CA VAL A 171 7.51 -6.39 -13.01
C VAL A 171 7.82 -5.83 -14.40
N GLU A 172 7.80 -4.51 -14.56
CA GLU A 172 8.16 -3.85 -15.81
C GLU A 172 9.60 -4.18 -16.23
N ALA A 173 10.57 -3.99 -15.32
CA ALA A 173 11.97 -4.32 -15.60
C ALA A 173 12.18 -5.81 -15.96
N TYR A 174 11.45 -6.70 -15.30
CA TYR A 174 11.51 -8.14 -15.57
C TYR A 174 10.97 -8.50 -16.96
N LEU A 175 9.85 -7.90 -17.36
CA LEU A 175 9.22 -8.15 -18.66
C LEU A 175 10.03 -7.57 -19.83
N ILE A 176 10.77 -6.48 -19.60
CA ILE A 176 11.73 -5.94 -20.58
C ILE A 176 12.85 -6.97 -20.86
N GLN A 177 13.35 -7.63 -19.82
CA GLN A 177 14.41 -8.65 -19.96
C GLN A 177 13.89 -10.00 -20.45
N HIS A 178 12.59 -10.27 -20.27
CA HIS A 178 11.93 -11.52 -20.63
C HIS A 178 10.63 -11.28 -21.43
N PRO A 179 10.71 -10.81 -22.69
CA PRO A 179 9.53 -10.52 -23.50
C PRO A 179 8.62 -11.74 -23.74
N GLU A 180 9.19 -12.95 -23.73
CA GLU A 180 8.46 -14.22 -23.87
C GLU A 180 7.49 -14.51 -22.72
N LYS A 181 7.65 -13.81 -21.59
CA LYS A 181 6.80 -13.93 -20.40
C LYS A 181 5.71 -12.86 -20.32
N CYS A 182 5.68 -11.94 -21.29
CA CYS A 182 4.56 -11.02 -21.44
C CYS A 182 3.25 -11.80 -21.64
N ARG A 183 2.17 -11.29 -21.05
CA ARG A 183 0.83 -11.83 -21.32
C ARG A 183 0.48 -11.60 -22.78
N SER A 184 -0.35 -12.48 -23.35
CA SER A 184 -0.88 -12.26 -24.69
C SER A 184 -1.76 -11.00 -24.72
N GLU A 185 -1.98 -10.47 -25.92
CA GLU A 185 -2.80 -9.29 -26.11
C GLU A 185 -4.26 -9.52 -25.65
N GLU A 186 -4.78 -10.73 -25.89
CA GLU A 186 -6.12 -11.14 -25.47
C GLU A 186 -6.23 -11.17 -23.94
N ASP A 187 -5.22 -11.68 -23.26
CA ASP A 187 -5.17 -11.72 -21.80
C ASP A 187 -5.10 -10.31 -21.20
N LEU A 188 -4.34 -9.41 -21.81
CA LEU A 188 -4.27 -8.01 -21.37
C LEU A 188 -5.63 -7.30 -21.51
N LYS A 189 -6.31 -7.45 -22.65
CA LYS A 189 -7.66 -6.90 -22.86
C LYS A 189 -8.69 -7.50 -21.89
N SER A 190 -8.60 -8.81 -21.64
CA SER A 190 -9.43 -9.51 -20.65
C SER A 190 -9.19 -9.00 -19.22
N MET A 191 -7.94 -8.71 -18.86
CA MET A 191 -7.61 -8.16 -17.53
C MET A 191 -8.12 -6.72 -17.40
N GLU A 192 -8.00 -5.91 -18.44
CA GLU A 192 -8.44 -4.52 -18.42
C GLU A 192 -9.95 -4.39 -18.27
N SER A 193 -10.71 -5.13 -19.08
CA SER A 193 -12.18 -5.14 -18.99
C SER A 193 -12.72 -5.56 -17.62
N ARG A 194 -11.93 -6.31 -16.84
CA ARG A 194 -12.28 -6.74 -15.48
C ARG A 194 -11.79 -5.78 -14.40
N ASN A 195 -10.95 -4.80 -14.73
CA ASN A 195 -10.46 -3.82 -13.77
C ASN A 195 -11.56 -2.79 -13.45
N LYS A 196 -11.97 -2.73 -12.18
CA LYS A 196 -13.02 -1.83 -11.68
C LYS A 196 -12.50 -0.86 -10.62
N ILE A 197 -11.18 -0.81 -10.40
CA ILE A 197 -10.58 0.11 -9.42
C ILE A 197 -10.48 1.49 -10.06
N THR A 198 -11.28 2.43 -9.56
CA THR A 198 -11.35 3.80 -10.04
C THR A 198 -10.43 4.74 -9.23
N GLN A 199 -10.16 5.95 -9.76
CA GLN A 199 -9.24 6.91 -9.13
C GLN A 199 -9.74 7.43 -7.77
N ASP A 200 -11.05 7.57 -7.60
CA ASP A 200 -11.71 7.92 -6.34
C ASP A 200 -11.51 6.85 -5.25
N MET A 201 -11.36 5.57 -5.62
CA MET A 201 -11.01 4.52 -4.67
C MET A 201 -9.56 4.61 -4.18
N LEU A 202 -8.69 5.30 -4.93
CA LEU A 202 -7.29 5.56 -4.55
C LEU A 202 -7.14 6.84 -3.74
N GLN A 203 -8.09 7.77 -3.87
CA GLN A 203 -8.14 9.05 -3.18
C GLN A 203 -9.60 9.36 -2.78
N PRO A 204 -10.06 8.90 -1.61
CA PRO A 204 -11.41 9.23 -1.17
C PRO A 204 -11.54 10.75 -1.02
N LYS A 205 -12.52 11.34 -1.72
CA LYS A 205 -12.84 12.78 -1.63
C LYS A 205 -13.22 13.09 -0.18
N VAL A 206 -12.55 14.06 0.42
CA VAL A 206 -12.96 14.61 1.71
C VAL A 206 -14.19 15.49 1.44
N GLU A 207 -15.39 14.96 1.60
CA GLU A 207 -16.60 15.77 1.65
C GLU A 207 -16.59 16.56 2.96
N ARG A 208 -16.25 17.84 2.88
CA ARG A 208 -16.58 18.81 3.92
C ARG A 208 -18.07 19.11 3.79
N SER A 209 -18.87 18.52 4.68
CA SER A 209 -20.23 18.99 4.95
C SER A 209 -20.14 20.40 5.55
N PHE A 210 -20.40 21.42 4.73
CA PHE A 210 -20.63 22.78 5.20
C PHE A 210 -22.07 22.87 5.70
N SER A 211 -22.23 23.15 7.00
CA SER A 211 -23.49 23.66 7.54
C SER A 211 -23.57 25.16 7.21
N ASP A 212 -24.68 25.55 6.59
CA ASP A 212 -25.02 26.93 6.27
C ASP A 212 -25.11 27.78 7.54
N GLU A 213 -24.23 28.78 7.70
CA GLU A 213 -24.50 30.00 8.46
C GLU A 213 -23.69 31.14 7.82
N GLU A 214 -24.40 32.19 7.41
CA GLU A 214 -23.87 33.39 6.74
C GLU A 214 -22.88 34.15 7.62
N GLY A 215 -21.77 34.59 7.02
CA GLY A 215 -20.78 35.43 7.69
C GLY A 215 -19.73 35.94 6.72
N SER A 216 -20.13 36.91 5.89
CA SER A 216 -19.30 37.66 4.94
C SER A 216 -17.92 38.06 5.48
N SER A 217 -16.85 37.65 4.79
CA SER A 217 -15.69 38.50 4.52
C SER A 217 -14.79 37.89 3.43
N ASP A 218 -14.50 38.72 2.43
CA ASP A 218 -13.71 38.42 1.24
C ASP A 218 -12.23 38.17 1.56
N TYR A 219 -11.80 36.90 1.56
CA TYR A 219 -10.38 36.56 1.40
C TYR A 219 -10.23 35.36 0.47
N LEU A 220 -9.94 35.67 -0.79
CA LEU A 220 -9.53 34.75 -1.85
C LEU A 220 -8.21 34.05 -1.45
N PHE A 221 -8.30 32.87 -0.83
CA PHE A 221 -7.13 32.05 -0.53
C PHE A 221 -6.80 31.19 -1.74
N GLU A 222 -5.79 31.62 -2.51
CA GLU A 222 -5.13 30.82 -3.54
C GLU A 222 -4.63 29.50 -2.94
N LEU A 223 -5.13 28.38 -3.45
CA LEU A 223 -4.54 27.07 -3.19
C LEU A 223 -3.29 26.95 -4.06
N SER A 224 -2.13 27.12 -3.44
CA SER A 224 -0.84 26.83 -4.07
C SER A 224 -0.68 25.31 -4.18
N ASP A 225 -1.03 24.76 -5.34
CA ASP A 225 -0.51 23.47 -5.81
C ASP A 225 0.99 23.64 -6.10
N ASN A 226 1.80 23.55 -5.04
CA ASN A 226 3.24 23.45 -5.15
C ASN A 226 3.66 21.99 -5.24
N ASP A 227 3.29 21.32 -6.33
CA ASP A 227 3.99 20.10 -6.79
C ASP A 227 5.22 20.54 -7.60
N SER A 228 6.14 21.24 -6.93
CA SER A 228 7.52 21.35 -7.42
C SER A 228 8.20 20.01 -7.19
N ASP A 229 8.44 19.31 -8.29
CA ASP A 229 9.42 18.24 -8.42
C ASP A 229 10.83 18.81 -8.18
N SER A 230 11.19 18.97 -6.90
CA SER A 230 12.60 19.01 -6.53
C SER A 230 13.02 17.58 -6.20
N SER A 231 13.77 17.00 -7.12
CA SER A 231 14.72 15.94 -6.81
C SER A 231 15.78 16.49 -5.85
N ASP A 232 15.41 16.64 -4.59
CA ASP A 232 16.35 16.74 -3.49
C ASP A 232 16.41 15.34 -2.86
N ILE A 233 17.60 14.74 -2.87
CA ILE A 233 17.91 13.46 -2.18
C ILE A 233 17.93 13.66 -0.65
N SER A 234 17.23 14.67 -0.13
CA SER A 234 16.87 14.69 1.28
C SER A 234 15.72 13.68 1.47
N GLN A 235 16.06 12.48 1.95
CA GLN A 235 15.07 11.63 2.61
C GLN A 235 14.24 12.54 3.51
N PRO A 236 12.90 12.56 3.43
CA PRO A 236 12.11 13.37 4.35
C PRO A 236 12.59 12.97 5.74
N LEU A 237 13.21 13.92 6.46
CA LEU A 237 13.81 13.66 7.76
C LEU A 237 12.70 13.08 8.63
N VAL A 238 12.75 11.76 8.82
CA VAL A 238 11.72 11.04 9.55
C VAL A 238 11.97 11.34 11.03
N VAL A 239 11.29 12.37 11.55
CA VAL A 239 11.42 12.80 12.93
C VAL A 239 10.37 12.07 13.77
N CYS A 240 10.80 11.38 14.83
CA CYS A 240 9.89 10.79 15.80
C CYS A 240 9.83 11.60 17.10
N ARG A 241 8.96 11.17 18.01
CA ARG A 241 8.71 11.83 19.32
C ARG A 241 9.94 11.95 20.21
N GLN A 242 10.92 11.07 20.01
CA GLN A 242 12.17 11.02 20.76
C GLN A 242 13.33 11.73 20.03
N CYS A 243 13.08 12.36 18.89
CA CYS A 243 14.11 13.15 18.21
C CYS A 243 14.36 14.49 18.93
N PRO A 244 15.62 14.96 19.00
CA PRO A 244 15.93 16.32 19.40
C PRO A 244 15.19 17.33 18.51
N GLY A 245 14.51 18.31 19.11
CA GLY A 245 13.74 19.30 18.37
C GLY A 245 12.36 18.83 17.89
N TYR A 246 11.88 17.65 18.32
CA TYR A 246 10.48 17.26 18.12
C TYR A 246 9.56 18.28 18.79
N ARG A 247 8.97 19.17 18.00
CA ARG A 247 7.79 19.90 18.40
C ARG A 247 6.61 18.98 18.10
N SER A 248 5.75 18.75 19.11
CA SER A 248 4.44 18.12 18.93
C SER A 248 3.60 19.03 18.05
N SER A 249 3.91 19.04 16.78
CA SER A 249 3.17 19.82 15.83
C SER A 249 2.02 18.97 15.35
N ASN A 250 0.83 19.45 15.65
CA ASN A 250 -0.35 19.18 14.84
C ASN A 250 -0.12 19.79 13.45
N TYR A 251 0.82 19.26 12.66
CA TYR A 251 0.96 19.57 11.23
C TYR A 251 -0.18 18.87 10.46
N TRP A 252 -1.40 19.25 10.80
CA TRP A 252 -2.62 19.20 10.02
C TRP A 252 -3.43 20.44 10.40
N LEU A 253 -2.88 21.63 10.13
CA LEU A 253 -3.56 22.92 9.97
C LEU A 253 -2.48 24.03 9.91
N PRO A 254 -2.25 24.69 8.76
CA PRO A 254 -1.45 25.90 8.72
C PRO A 254 -2.35 27.11 9.02
N GLY A 255 -1.94 27.93 9.99
CA GLY A 255 -2.45 29.29 10.14
C GLY A 255 -2.88 29.64 11.55
N LEU A 256 -1.95 30.21 12.34
CA LEU A 256 -2.15 31.35 13.24
C LEU A 256 -0.76 31.79 13.75
N PRO A 257 -0.43 33.09 13.78
CA PRO A 257 0.90 33.56 14.16
C PRO A 257 1.08 33.56 15.68
N ALA A 258 2.27 33.17 16.14
CA ALA A 258 2.71 33.33 17.53
C ALA A 258 3.34 34.74 17.74
N PRO A 259 3.24 35.33 18.94
CA PRO A 259 3.86 36.62 19.26
C PRO A 259 5.40 36.49 19.40
N PRO A 260 6.15 37.60 19.31
CA PRO A 260 7.60 37.58 19.09
C PRO A 260 8.38 37.04 20.30
N SER A 261 9.39 36.23 20.00
CA SER A 261 10.39 35.75 20.95
C SER A 261 11.32 36.90 21.40
N ALA A 262 11.48 37.04 22.70
CA ALA A 262 12.63 37.72 23.28
C ALA A 262 13.84 36.77 23.25
N CYS A 263 14.85 37.20 22.52
CA CYS A 263 16.20 36.68 22.49
C CYS A 263 16.90 36.93 23.83
N LEU A 264 17.68 35.94 24.30
CA LEU A 264 18.92 36.23 25.03
C LEU A 264 19.90 35.06 24.90
N SER A 265 21.09 35.45 24.43
CA SER A 265 22.24 34.62 24.13
C SER A 265 23.12 34.40 25.38
N SER A 266 23.99 33.39 25.24
CA SER A 266 25.34 33.31 25.81
C SER A 266 25.48 32.72 27.23
N CYS A 267 26.14 31.57 27.35
CA CYS A 267 27.56 31.48 27.77
C CYS A 267 27.97 30.04 28.14
N LEU A 268 29.26 29.77 27.92
CA LEU A 268 30.00 28.52 28.03
C LEU A 268 30.53 28.23 29.46
N GLN A 269 30.74 26.92 29.74
CA GLN A 269 31.77 26.29 30.64
C GLN A 269 31.41 26.04 32.14
N PRO A 270 32.13 25.15 32.90
CA PRO A 270 31.84 23.70 32.96
C PRO A 270 31.95 23.06 34.39
N PHE A 271 31.68 21.74 34.47
CA PHE A 271 32.00 20.78 35.55
C PHE A 271 31.51 21.02 36.99
N SER A 272 30.55 20.20 37.42
CA SER A 272 30.62 19.46 38.69
C SER A 272 29.68 18.24 38.65
N ALA A 273 30.14 17.10 39.12
CA ALA A 273 29.35 15.93 39.52
C ALA A 273 29.74 15.61 40.98
N PRO A 274 29.01 14.78 41.76
CA PRO A 274 27.95 13.86 41.36
C PRO A 274 26.73 13.82 42.33
N VAL A 275 25.88 12.81 42.11
CA VAL A 275 24.85 12.20 42.99
C VAL A 275 23.42 12.74 42.83
N LEU A 276 22.55 11.96 42.16
CA LEU A 276 21.43 11.20 42.75
C LEU A 276 20.51 10.63 41.65
N SER A 277 20.04 9.39 41.87
CA SER A 277 18.84 8.78 41.29
C SER A 277 18.68 8.85 39.76
N ALA A 278 19.23 7.86 39.05
CA ALA A 278 18.90 7.64 37.65
C ALA A 278 17.46 7.11 37.53
N ALA A 279 16.49 8.01 37.41
CA ALA A 279 15.25 7.72 36.69
C ALA A 279 15.63 7.09 35.32
N PRO A 280 14.84 6.15 34.77
CA PRO A 280 15.15 5.57 33.46
C PRO A 280 15.33 6.71 32.47
N GLN A 281 16.55 6.89 31.95
CA GLN A 281 16.81 7.95 31.00
C GLN A 281 15.88 7.76 29.81
N GLU A 282 14.96 8.72 29.60
CA GLU A 282 14.10 8.71 28.43
C GLU A 282 14.99 8.72 27.18
N TYR A 283 14.92 7.63 26.40
CA TYR A 283 15.73 7.48 25.20
C TYR A 283 15.50 8.66 24.25
N ARG A 284 16.59 9.22 23.71
CA ARG A 284 16.57 10.25 22.67
C ARG A 284 17.29 9.75 21.43
N CYS A 285 16.73 10.00 20.26
CA CYS A 285 17.34 9.58 19.01
C CYS A 285 18.67 10.31 18.79
N PRO A 286 19.72 9.61 18.34
CA PRO A 286 20.91 10.28 17.84
C PRO A 286 20.57 11.06 16.56
N PRO A 287 21.35 12.10 16.19
CA PRO A 287 21.10 12.92 15.01
C PRO A 287 20.95 12.15 13.68
N GLN A 288 21.52 10.94 13.59
CA GLN A 288 21.45 10.05 12.43
C GLN A 288 20.74 8.72 12.76
N GLY A 289 19.90 8.70 13.80
CA GLY A 289 19.18 7.50 14.20
C GLY A 289 18.24 7.01 13.11
N CYS A 290 18.28 5.70 12.83
CA CYS A 290 17.32 5.06 11.94
C CYS A 290 15.93 5.05 12.59
N HIS A 291 14.88 5.13 11.78
CA HIS A 291 13.49 5.11 12.23
C HIS A 291 12.68 4.05 11.50
N LEU A 292 11.72 3.46 12.21
CA LEU A 292 10.71 2.55 11.70
C LEU A 292 9.37 3.25 11.63
N ILE A 293 8.59 2.95 10.59
CA ILE A 293 7.20 3.39 10.51
C ILE A 293 6.30 2.30 11.09
N CYS A 294 5.56 2.61 12.14
CA CYS A 294 4.61 1.66 12.72
C CYS A 294 3.55 1.26 11.67
N THR A 295 3.39 -0.04 11.41
CA THR A 295 2.42 -0.54 10.42
C THR A 295 0.97 -0.24 10.82
N CYS A 296 0.71 0.03 12.11
CA CYS A 296 -0.62 0.35 12.61
C CYS A 296 -0.96 1.84 12.49
N CYS A 297 -0.18 2.73 13.12
CA CYS A 297 -0.48 4.16 13.19
C CYS A 297 0.25 5.02 12.15
N LEU A 298 1.17 4.41 11.39
CA LEU A 298 2.04 5.06 10.41
C LEU A 298 2.92 6.18 11.00
N GLN A 299 3.06 6.23 12.32
CA GLN A 299 3.96 7.16 12.99
C GLN A 299 5.37 6.57 13.08
N PRO A 300 6.40 7.42 12.95
CA PRO A 300 7.78 6.99 13.10
C PRO A 300 8.12 6.70 14.56
N MET A 301 8.97 5.70 14.77
CA MET A 301 9.62 5.36 16.04
C MET A 301 11.10 5.06 15.79
N PRO A 302 11.99 5.20 16.76
CA PRO A 302 13.41 4.89 16.56
C PRO A 302 13.60 3.39 16.28
N ASP A 303 14.43 3.01 15.31
CA ASP A 303 14.82 1.62 15.11
C ASP A 303 15.87 1.23 16.15
N ARG A 304 15.46 0.48 17.16
CA ARG A 304 16.32 0.02 18.26
C ARG A 304 16.44 -1.50 18.30
N ARG A 305 16.05 -2.18 17.21
CA ARG A 305 16.04 -3.64 17.13
C ARG A 305 17.44 -4.26 17.19
N GLY A 306 18.46 -3.49 16.80
CA GLY A 306 19.87 -3.91 16.86
C GLY A 306 20.56 -3.58 18.18
N GLU A 307 19.91 -2.88 19.12
CA GLU A 307 20.52 -2.54 20.40
C GLU A 307 20.58 -3.77 21.31
N LEU A 308 21.79 -4.27 21.51
CA LEU A 308 22.11 -5.28 22.52
C LEU A 308 22.26 -4.58 23.87
N ASN A 309 21.16 -4.23 24.55
CA ASN A 309 21.27 -3.81 25.95
C ASN A 309 20.32 -4.58 26.88
N SER A 310 20.95 -5.43 27.68
CA SER A 310 20.73 -5.76 29.09
C SER A 310 19.32 -5.51 29.64
N GLN A 311 18.57 -6.59 29.86
CA GLN A 311 17.34 -6.74 30.67
C GLN A 311 15.97 -6.66 29.97
N GLN A 312 15.79 -6.04 28.80
CA GLN A 312 14.49 -6.05 28.11
C GLN A 312 14.61 -6.15 26.59
N VAL A 313 13.98 -7.18 26.00
CA VAL A 313 13.80 -7.29 24.56
C VAL A 313 12.95 -6.10 24.09
N ILE A 314 13.55 -5.18 23.32
CA ILE A 314 12.83 -4.05 22.73
C ILE A 314 11.91 -4.58 21.64
N ALA A 315 10.67 -4.84 22.01
CA ALA A 315 9.66 -5.43 21.13
C ALA A 315 9.11 -4.37 20.15
N GLN A 316 9.73 -4.28 18.98
CA GLN A 316 9.34 -3.34 17.92
C GLN A 316 8.82 -4.03 16.65
N GLN A 317 8.80 -5.36 16.61
CA GLN A 317 8.35 -6.12 15.44
C GLN A 317 7.58 -7.38 15.82
N CYS A 318 6.67 -7.79 14.94
CA CYS A 318 5.98 -9.07 15.05
C CYS A 318 6.91 -10.22 14.64
N MET A 319 7.02 -11.27 15.44
CA MET A 319 7.91 -12.41 15.13
C MET A 319 7.43 -13.24 13.93
N LEU A 320 6.14 -13.17 13.59
CA LEU A 320 5.56 -13.97 12.51
C LEU A 320 5.66 -13.27 11.15
N CYS A 321 5.31 -11.98 11.08
CA CYS A 321 5.33 -11.22 9.82
C CYS A 321 6.52 -10.25 9.69
N GLN A 322 7.35 -10.11 10.73
CA GLN A 322 8.55 -9.24 10.77
C GLN A 322 8.28 -7.75 10.54
N ARG A 323 7.01 -7.33 10.57
CA ARG A 323 6.64 -5.92 10.39
C ARG A 323 6.78 -5.11 11.68
N PRO A 324 7.12 -3.82 11.57
CA PRO A 324 7.32 -2.95 12.72
C PRO A 324 6.00 -2.44 13.32
N PHE A 325 5.93 -2.37 14.65
CA PHE A 325 4.80 -1.84 15.42
C PHE A 325 5.29 -1.17 16.70
N CYS A 326 4.67 -0.05 17.07
CA CYS A 326 5.15 0.79 18.17
C CYS A 326 4.53 0.53 19.55
N HIS A 327 3.52 -0.35 19.64
CA HIS A 327 2.70 -0.42 20.86
C HIS A 327 3.49 -0.92 22.08
N MET A 328 4.27 -1.98 21.97
CA MET A 328 5.12 -2.44 23.08
C MET A 328 6.32 -1.53 23.36
N TYR A 329 6.67 -0.64 22.42
CA TYR A 329 7.76 0.32 22.62
C TYR A 329 7.32 1.52 23.47
N TRP A 330 6.18 2.14 23.14
CA TRP A 330 5.72 3.36 23.82
C TRP A 330 4.20 3.60 23.78
N GLY A 331 3.40 2.59 23.43
CA GLY A 331 1.95 2.72 23.27
C GLY A 331 1.54 3.34 21.93
N CYS A 332 0.75 2.59 21.16
CA CYS A 332 0.21 3.08 19.88
C CYS A 332 -1.04 3.93 20.12
N GLN A 333 -1.05 5.18 19.66
CA GLN A 333 -2.13 6.14 19.88
C GLN A 333 -3.15 6.25 18.73
N ARG A 334 -3.15 5.33 17.77
CA ARG A 334 -4.17 5.33 16.71
C ARG A 334 -5.55 5.07 17.33
N ILE A 335 -6.53 5.90 17.01
CA ILE A 335 -7.95 5.69 17.40
C ILE A 335 -8.40 4.28 16.99
N GLY A 336 -8.92 3.51 17.94
CA GLY A 336 -9.34 2.12 17.74
C GLY A 336 -8.22 1.08 17.80
N CYS A 337 -6.97 1.47 18.10
CA CYS A 337 -5.90 0.52 18.38
C CYS A 337 -5.89 0.14 19.86
N GLN A 338 -6.14 -1.14 20.16
CA GLN A 338 -6.14 -1.71 21.51
C GLN A 338 -4.83 -2.44 21.87
N GLY A 339 -3.77 -2.26 21.08
CA GLY A 339 -2.56 -3.08 21.16
C GLY A 339 -2.16 -3.68 19.83
N CYS A 340 -1.48 -2.92 18.96
CA CYS A 340 -1.07 -3.46 17.65
C CYS A 340 0.11 -4.43 17.70
N LEU A 341 0.76 -4.54 18.86
CA LEU A 341 1.81 -5.51 19.17
C LEU A 341 1.69 -5.88 20.64
N ALA A 342 1.69 -7.16 20.95
CA ALA A 342 1.64 -7.68 22.33
C ALA A 342 2.22 -9.11 22.37
N ARG A 343 2.44 -9.64 23.57
CA ARG A 343 2.57 -11.09 23.74
C ARG A 343 1.26 -11.76 23.35
N PHE A 344 1.33 -12.95 22.77
CA PHE A 344 0.15 -13.64 22.28
C PHE A 344 -0.88 -13.83 23.41
N SER A 345 -0.43 -14.25 24.60
CA SER A 345 -1.26 -14.39 25.82
C SER A 345 -2.02 -13.12 26.24
N GLU A 346 -1.46 -11.95 25.97
CA GLU A 346 -1.98 -10.64 26.39
C GLU A 346 -2.68 -9.89 25.25
N LEU A 347 -2.70 -10.45 24.04
CA LEU A 347 -3.21 -9.78 22.85
C LEU A 347 -4.72 -9.54 22.96
N ASN A 348 -5.13 -8.28 22.81
CA ASN A 348 -6.54 -7.91 22.79
C ASN A 348 -7.15 -8.09 21.38
N LEU A 349 -7.99 -9.10 21.22
CA LEU A 349 -8.64 -9.43 19.94
C LEU A 349 -10.00 -8.74 19.73
N THR A 350 -10.46 -7.94 20.70
CA THR A 350 -11.81 -7.33 20.78
C THR A 350 -12.93 -8.34 21.03
N ASP A 351 -14.07 -7.86 21.52
CA ASP A 351 -15.20 -8.73 21.91
C ASP A 351 -15.88 -9.43 20.73
N LYS A 352 -15.68 -8.91 19.51
CA LYS A 352 -16.20 -9.51 18.27
C LYS A 352 -15.28 -10.57 17.67
N CYS A 353 -14.21 -10.98 18.37
CA CYS A 353 -13.26 -11.95 17.82
C CYS A 353 -13.84 -13.36 17.59
N LEU A 354 -14.96 -13.68 18.24
CA LEU A 354 -15.68 -14.95 18.06
C LEU A 354 -16.59 -14.97 16.83
N ASP A 355 -16.86 -13.81 16.20
CA ASP A 355 -17.70 -13.73 15.00
C ASP A 355 -16.98 -14.33 13.80
N GLY A 356 -17.53 -15.43 13.27
CA GLY A 356 -16.90 -16.17 12.17
C GLY A 356 -15.49 -16.68 12.51
N VAL A 357 -15.22 -16.94 13.80
CA VAL A 357 -13.91 -17.42 14.27
C VAL A 357 -13.56 -18.77 13.66
N LEU A 358 -14.55 -19.65 13.48
CA LEU A 358 -14.38 -20.96 12.89
C LEU A 358 -14.48 -20.88 11.36
N ASN A 359 -13.34 -20.60 10.70
CA ASN A 359 -13.22 -20.56 9.23
C ASN A 359 -14.25 -19.65 8.51
N ASN A 360 -14.73 -18.59 9.17
CA ASN A 360 -15.81 -17.69 8.71
C ASN A 360 -17.15 -18.41 8.50
N ASN A 361 -17.38 -19.51 9.22
CA ASN A 361 -18.67 -20.18 9.32
C ASN A 361 -19.41 -19.62 10.54
N ASN A 362 -20.44 -18.79 10.29
CA ASN A 362 -21.20 -18.15 11.36
C ASN A 362 -21.99 -19.16 12.20
N TYR A 363 -22.53 -20.22 11.59
CA TYR A 363 -23.32 -21.23 12.29
C TYR A 363 -22.46 -22.02 13.29
N GLU A 364 -21.29 -22.50 12.87
CA GLU A 364 -20.36 -23.19 13.78
C GLU A 364 -19.81 -22.23 14.85
N SER A 365 -19.54 -20.98 14.49
CA SER A 365 -19.05 -19.97 15.44
C SER A 365 -20.10 -19.66 16.50
N GLU A 366 -21.38 -19.58 16.13
CA GLU A 366 -22.50 -19.37 17.06
C GLU A 366 -22.66 -20.57 18.01
N ILE A 367 -22.50 -21.81 17.53
CA ILE A 367 -22.48 -23.00 18.39
C ILE A 367 -21.38 -22.88 19.45
N LEU A 368 -20.17 -22.47 19.06
CA LEU A 368 -19.07 -22.26 20.00
C LEU A 368 -19.36 -21.11 20.98
N GLN A 369 -19.91 -20.00 20.50
CA GLN A 369 -20.30 -18.87 21.36
C GLN A 369 -21.35 -19.26 22.40
N ASN A 370 -22.38 -20.02 22.00
CA ASN A 370 -23.41 -20.54 22.89
C ASN A 370 -22.82 -21.52 23.92
N TYR A 371 -21.92 -22.41 23.49
CA TYR A 371 -21.20 -23.32 24.39
C TYR A 371 -20.42 -22.55 25.46
N LEU A 372 -19.63 -21.55 25.07
CA LEU A 372 -18.87 -20.71 26.01
C LEU A 372 -19.80 -19.95 26.96
N SER A 373 -20.85 -19.34 26.42
CA SER A 373 -21.82 -18.54 27.19
C SER A 373 -22.54 -19.39 28.24
N SER A 374 -22.95 -20.62 27.89
CA SER A 374 -23.58 -21.56 28.84
C SER A 374 -22.69 -21.96 30.02
N ARG A 375 -21.37 -21.79 29.88
CA ARG A 375 -20.36 -22.08 30.91
C ARG A 375 -19.78 -20.81 31.55
N GLY A 376 -20.34 -19.63 31.24
CA GLY A 376 -19.83 -18.36 31.73
C GLY A 376 -18.41 -18.03 31.27
N LYS A 377 -17.96 -18.61 30.15
CA LYS A 377 -16.61 -18.40 29.61
C LYS A 377 -16.60 -17.32 28.53
N SER A 378 -15.56 -16.52 28.54
CA SER A 378 -15.25 -15.51 27.52
C SER A 378 -14.29 -16.06 26.46
N TRP A 379 -14.04 -15.27 25.41
CA TRP A 379 -13.00 -15.58 24.44
C TRP A 379 -11.60 -15.62 25.07
N ARG A 380 -11.37 -14.90 26.18
CA ARG A 380 -10.09 -14.90 26.90
C ARG A 380 -9.86 -16.23 27.62
N ASP A 381 -10.91 -16.80 28.19
CA ASP A 381 -10.85 -18.12 28.84
C ASP A 381 -10.56 -19.21 27.81
N LEU A 382 -11.27 -19.19 26.67
CA LEU A 382 -10.96 -20.08 25.55
C LEU A 382 -9.50 -19.94 25.11
N HIS A 383 -9.02 -18.70 24.98
CA HIS A 383 -7.65 -18.42 24.54
C HIS A 383 -6.62 -18.96 25.54
N GLN A 384 -6.81 -18.70 26.85
CA GLN A 384 -5.93 -19.15 27.91
C GLN A 384 -5.89 -20.67 28.02
N GLU A 385 -7.05 -21.34 28.02
CA GLU A 385 -7.14 -22.80 28.05
C GLU A 385 -6.50 -23.43 26.80
N SER A 386 -6.71 -22.82 25.63
CA SER A 386 -6.08 -23.29 24.39
C SER A 386 -4.56 -23.13 24.41
N LEU A 387 -4.04 -22.06 25.02
CA LEU A 387 -2.60 -21.88 25.22
C LEU A 387 -2.01 -22.88 26.21
N GLN A 388 -2.74 -23.23 27.28
CA GLN A 388 -2.33 -24.29 28.21
C GLN A 388 -2.27 -25.65 27.51
N SER A 389 -3.29 -25.99 26.72
CA SER A 389 -3.30 -27.21 25.90
C SER A 389 -2.17 -27.24 24.86
N LEU A 390 -1.80 -26.09 24.30
CA LEU A 390 -0.63 -25.96 23.42
C LEU A 390 0.68 -26.22 24.17
N GLN A 391 0.85 -25.68 25.38
CA GLN A 391 2.02 -25.90 26.23
C GLN A 391 2.16 -27.37 26.67
N GLN A 392 1.05 -28.06 26.90
CA GLN A 392 1.02 -29.48 27.25
C GLN A 392 1.24 -30.42 26.05
N GLY A 393 1.29 -29.89 24.82
CA GLY A 393 1.43 -30.69 23.60
C GLY A 393 0.13 -31.38 23.15
N ASN A 394 -1.02 -30.98 23.68
CA ASN A 394 -2.32 -31.49 23.24
C ASN A 394 -2.78 -30.81 21.94
N TYR A 395 -2.46 -29.53 21.76
CA TYR A 395 -2.75 -28.78 20.54
C TYR A 395 -1.49 -28.57 19.70
N TYR A 396 -1.67 -28.59 18.38
CA TYR A 396 -0.63 -28.30 17.41
C TYR A 396 -1.13 -27.22 16.46
N LEU A 397 -0.33 -26.18 16.29
CA LEU A 397 -0.57 -25.09 15.35
C LEU A 397 0.29 -25.27 14.10
N THR A 398 -0.15 -24.64 13.00
CA THR A 398 0.58 -24.71 11.72
C THR A 398 1.97 -24.07 11.81
N ASP A 399 2.11 -23.01 12.61
CA ASP A 399 3.40 -22.35 12.87
C ASP A 399 3.88 -22.68 14.29
N CYS A 400 4.92 -23.52 14.37
CA CYS A 400 5.50 -24.00 15.63
C CYS A 400 6.20 -22.90 16.46
N ARG A 401 6.41 -21.71 15.90
CA ARG A 401 7.01 -20.56 16.61
C ARG A 401 6.02 -19.86 17.53
N ILE A 402 4.73 -20.18 17.42
CA ILE A 402 3.67 -19.60 18.23
C ILE A 402 3.72 -20.22 19.63
N SER A 403 3.87 -19.36 20.64
CA SER A 403 3.75 -19.70 22.05
C SER A 403 3.02 -18.59 22.78
N ALA A 404 2.63 -18.80 24.04
CA ALA A 404 1.99 -17.77 24.86
C ALA A 404 2.82 -16.47 24.93
N ASN A 405 4.15 -16.58 24.98
CA ASN A 405 5.07 -15.45 25.06
C ASN A 405 5.45 -14.84 23.71
N ALA A 406 4.93 -15.38 22.61
CA ALA A 406 5.27 -14.92 21.28
C ALA A 406 4.82 -13.48 21.06
N ILE A 407 5.74 -12.60 20.66
CA ILE A 407 5.41 -11.20 20.33
C ILE A 407 4.79 -11.17 18.93
N VAL A 408 3.50 -10.85 18.88
CA VAL A 408 2.70 -10.91 17.65
C VAL A 408 1.90 -9.63 17.46
N CYS A 409 1.65 -9.28 16.19
CA CYS A 409 0.70 -8.22 15.87
C CYS A 409 -0.74 -8.75 15.89
N PHE A 410 -1.71 -7.83 15.95
CA PHE A 410 -3.14 -8.16 15.93
C PHE A 410 -3.53 -9.15 14.83
N CYS A 411 -3.12 -8.92 13.58
CA CYS A 411 -3.50 -9.78 12.45
C CYS A 411 -2.94 -11.20 12.58
N CYS A 412 -1.68 -11.34 13.01
CA CYS A 412 -1.06 -12.65 13.15
C CYS A 412 -1.60 -13.41 14.36
N GLY A 413 -1.83 -12.71 15.47
CA GLY A 413 -2.43 -13.29 16.66
C GLY A 413 -3.90 -13.68 16.44
N LEU A 414 -4.69 -12.89 15.70
CA LEU A 414 -6.05 -13.27 15.32
C LEU A 414 -6.06 -14.56 14.49
N ARG A 415 -5.13 -14.71 13.55
CA ARG A 415 -5.00 -15.95 12.76
C ARG A 415 -4.65 -17.15 13.65
N ALA A 416 -3.68 -17.00 14.54
CA ALA A 416 -3.30 -18.03 15.49
C ALA A 416 -4.46 -18.40 16.43
N PHE A 417 -5.20 -17.40 16.92
CA PHE A 417 -6.38 -17.60 17.75
C PHE A 417 -7.49 -18.38 17.03
N LYS A 418 -7.74 -18.10 15.73
CA LYS A 418 -8.71 -18.88 14.94
C LYS A 418 -8.33 -20.36 14.84
N GLU A 419 -7.04 -20.68 14.69
CA GLU A 419 -6.57 -22.06 14.70
C GLU A 419 -6.76 -22.72 16.08
N LEU A 420 -6.44 -22.00 17.17
CA LEU A 420 -6.68 -22.48 18.54
C LEU A 420 -8.17 -22.69 18.82
N ALA A 421 -9.04 -21.76 18.41
CA ALA A 421 -10.49 -21.88 18.58
C ALA A 421 -11.06 -23.08 17.82
N TYR A 422 -10.52 -23.38 16.63
CA TYR A 422 -10.89 -24.59 15.89
C TYR A 422 -10.50 -25.85 16.67
N LYS A 423 -9.29 -25.90 17.23
CA LYS A 423 -8.83 -27.02 18.08
C LYS A 423 -9.65 -27.16 19.36
N TYR A 424 -9.98 -26.04 19.99
CA TYR A 424 -10.86 -26.00 21.15
C TYR A 424 -12.23 -26.62 20.81
N ARG A 425 -12.87 -26.14 19.74
CA ARG A 425 -14.17 -26.68 19.27
C ARG A 425 -14.11 -28.16 18.92
N GLN A 426 -13.00 -28.62 18.35
CA GLN A 426 -12.77 -30.02 17.99
C GLN A 426 -12.69 -30.95 19.21
N ASN A 427 -12.21 -30.45 20.35
CA ASN A 427 -12.03 -31.23 21.59
C ASN A 427 -13.23 -31.16 22.55
N ILE A 428 -14.30 -30.45 22.19
CA ILE A 428 -15.55 -30.48 22.97
C ILE A 428 -16.19 -31.85 22.80
N THR A 429 -16.48 -32.51 23.93
CA THR A 429 -17.13 -33.82 23.93
C THR A 429 -18.52 -33.75 23.30
N PRO A 430 -18.90 -34.68 22.40
CA PRO A 430 -20.20 -34.64 21.71
C PRO A 430 -21.42 -34.61 22.65
N SER A 431 -21.32 -35.19 23.86
CA SER A 431 -22.39 -35.18 24.87
C SER A 431 -22.66 -33.79 25.46
N GLU A 432 -21.72 -32.85 25.31
CA GLU A 432 -21.86 -31.47 25.77
C GLU A 432 -22.48 -30.56 24.70
N LEU A 433 -22.75 -31.09 23.51
CA LEU A 433 -23.33 -30.36 22.38
C LEU A 433 -24.75 -30.89 22.07
N PRO A 434 -25.64 -30.06 21.52
CA PRO A 434 -26.96 -30.51 21.11
C PRO A 434 -26.90 -31.65 20.08
N ALA A 435 -27.78 -32.65 20.21
CA ALA A 435 -27.84 -33.78 19.26
C ALA A 435 -28.07 -33.31 17.80
N ALA A 436 -28.81 -32.22 17.60
CA ALA A 436 -29.01 -31.61 16.28
C ALA A 436 -27.71 -31.11 15.63
N VAL A 437 -26.69 -30.78 16.43
CA VAL A 437 -25.37 -30.33 15.95
C VAL A 437 -24.50 -31.53 15.58
N THR A 438 -24.49 -32.56 16.43
CA THR A 438 -23.60 -33.74 16.31
C THR A 438 -24.10 -34.78 15.31
N SER A 439 -25.40 -34.79 14.99
CA SER A 439 -26.00 -35.70 13.99
C SER A 439 -25.86 -35.24 12.54
N ARG A 440 -25.36 -34.02 12.29
CA ARG A 440 -25.18 -33.49 10.94
C ARG A 440 -24.11 -34.28 10.19
N PRO A 441 -24.33 -34.63 8.91
CA PRO A 441 -23.32 -35.31 8.11
C PRO A 441 -22.12 -34.39 7.87
N ASP A 442 -20.92 -34.98 7.84
CA ASP A 442 -19.69 -34.27 7.51
C ASP A 442 -19.69 -33.76 6.08
N CYS A 443 -19.28 -32.50 5.91
CA CYS A 443 -18.98 -31.97 4.58
C CYS A 443 -17.74 -32.67 4.02
N TYR A 444 -17.79 -33.14 2.77
CA TYR A 444 -16.61 -33.75 2.13
C TYR A 444 -15.37 -32.85 2.07
N TRP A 445 -15.58 -31.52 2.07
CA TRP A 445 -14.51 -30.53 2.07
C TRP A 445 -14.07 -30.12 3.49
N GLY A 446 -14.79 -30.59 4.52
CA GLY A 446 -14.54 -30.34 5.94
C GLY A 446 -14.22 -28.88 6.24
N ARG A 447 -13.20 -28.67 7.08
CA ARG A 447 -12.65 -27.35 7.42
C ARG A 447 -12.25 -26.48 6.23
N ASN A 448 -11.95 -27.08 5.07
CA ASN A 448 -11.52 -26.38 3.85
C ASN A 448 -12.70 -26.02 2.93
N CYS A 449 -13.95 -26.30 3.31
CA CYS A 449 -15.12 -25.98 2.50
C CYS A 449 -15.25 -24.47 2.26
N ARG A 450 -15.20 -24.03 1.00
CA ARG A 450 -15.42 -22.60 0.67
C ARG A 450 -16.87 -22.17 0.78
N THR A 451 -17.81 -23.11 0.68
CA THR A 451 -19.26 -22.87 0.74
C THR A 451 -19.79 -22.74 2.17
N GLN A 452 -18.98 -23.07 3.19
CA GLN A 452 -19.37 -22.98 4.62
C GLN A 452 -19.71 -21.55 5.09
N VAL A 453 -19.38 -20.53 4.30
CA VAL A 453 -19.81 -19.14 4.56
C VAL A 453 -21.30 -18.90 4.27
N LYS A 454 -21.98 -19.84 3.59
CA LYS A 454 -23.40 -19.74 3.25
C LYS A 454 -24.23 -20.44 4.33
N ALA A 455 -25.12 -19.69 4.98
CA ALA A 455 -25.91 -20.16 6.12
C ALA A 455 -26.60 -21.52 5.88
N HIS A 456 -27.35 -21.66 4.78
CA HIS A 456 -28.02 -22.92 4.44
C HIS A 456 -27.07 -24.12 4.34
N HIS A 457 -25.86 -23.92 3.79
CA HIS A 457 -24.87 -25.00 3.70
C HIS A 457 -24.26 -25.32 5.08
N ALA A 458 -23.95 -24.28 5.86
CA ALA A 458 -23.37 -24.39 7.20
C ALA A 458 -24.31 -25.07 8.20
N THR A 459 -25.61 -24.80 8.12
CA THR A 459 -26.62 -25.45 8.98
C THR A 459 -26.80 -26.93 8.62
N LYS A 460 -26.65 -27.30 7.34
CA LYS A 460 -26.92 -28.66 6.86
C LYS A 460 -25.76 -29.64 7.09
N PHE A 461 -24.52 -29.18 7.02
CA PHE A 461 -23.33 -30.04 7.10
C PHE A 461 -22.42 -29.63 8.27
N ASN A 462 -21.76 -30.62 8.88
CA ASN A 462 -20.68 -30.36 9.83
C ASN A 462 -19.41 -29.95 9.08
N HIS A 463 -18.72 -28.92 9.57
CA HIS A 463 -17.40 -28.48 9.09
C HIS A 463 -16.29 -28.59 10.14
N ILE A 464 -16.61 -29.12 11.33
CA ILE A 464 -15.64 -29.52 12.36
C ILE A 464 -15.18 -30.95 12.06
N CYS A 465 -14.59 -31.13 10.88
CA CYS A 465 -14.10 -32.39 10.34
C CYS A 465 -13.01 -32.11 9.27
N GLU A 466 -12.21 -33.14 8.97
CA GLU A 466 -11.15 -33.04 7.97
C GLU A 466 -11.68 -33.24 6.54
N GLN A 467 -10.94 -32.75 5.56
CA GLN A 467 -11.30 -32.91 4.15
C GLN A 467 -11.10 -34.38 3.73
N THR A 468 -12.14 -34.99 3.17
CA THR A 468 -12.13 -36.39 2.73
C THR A 468 -12.14 -36.53 1.21
N ARG A 469 -12.54 -35.48 0.48
CA ARG A 469 -12.52 -35.45 -0.99
C ARG A 469 -11.48 -34.47 -1.51
N PHE A 470 -10.58 -34.96 -2.34
CA PHE A 470 -9.58 -34.16 -3.04
C PHE A 470 -9.84 -34.32 -4.53
N LYS A 471 -10.63 -33.42 -5.13
CA LYS A 471 -10.74 -33.41 -6.59
C LYS A 471 -9.42 -32.86 -7.14
N SER A 472 -8.77 -33.67 -7.98
CA SER A 472 -7.66 -33.30 -8.86
C SER A 472 -8.04 -32.17 -9.81
#